data_AF-A0A2N1TB18-F1
#
_entry.id   AF-A0A2N1TB18-F1
#
_cell.length_a   1.000
_cell.length_b   1.000
_cell.length_c   1.000
_cell.angle_alpha   90.00
_cell.angle_beta   90.00
_cell.angle_gamma   90.00
#
_symmetry.space_group_name_H-M   'P 1'
#
loop_
_entity.id
_entity.type
_entity.pdbx_description
1 polymer ?
#
loop_
_entity_poly.entity_id
_entity_poly.type
_entity_poly.pdbx_seq_one_letter_code
_entity_poly.pdbx_strand_id
1 'polypeptide(L)'
;MSPNKPPQSSGRRDPNKNLAEDARGILTILINNGATVHDLGTPAFKLRAGDDQYGIIKAVREEAARVTEVKIASLENKIPDSNPIPENLKLETSLDALKNSIQKFESRFHRNTTLHPGCNWNKVQSSLKKNPKFLWSIHQMEINGHEPDVFHFDDHGFDIGTCSLEVPKTHTLCVYDQEAEDYLKQYYPDAKFNGNAIQILKTMGARPMTEDQYKENLQNKGVLFDQESECWLLADRSSIKSGTALVGGRTLNSIWIGSCERFKRNPDRGCRGTLRVPWQ
;
A
#
# COMPACT_ATOMS: atom_id res chain seq x y z
N MET A 1 -8.65 58.56 58.47
CA MET A 1 -7.54 57.58 58.54
C MET A 1 -8.09 56.23 58.10
N SER A 2 -7.86 55.83 56.86
CA SER A 2 -8.19 54.50 56.36
C SER A 2 -6.94 53.93 55.70
N PRO A 3 -6.51 52.70 56.05
CA PRO A 3 -5.20 52.19 55.69
C PRO A 3 -5.13 51.71 54.23
N ASN A 4 -3.95 51.91 53.65
CA ASN A 4 -3.53 51.56 52.31
C ASN A 4 -3.94 50.15 51.86
N LYS A 5 -4.53 50.07 50.66
CA LYS A 5 -4.60 48.85 49.84
C LYS A 5 -3.17 48.46 49.40
N PRO A 6 -2.81 47.16 49.40
CA PRO A 6 -1.51 46.72 48.90
C PRO A 6 -1.43 46.86 47.37
N PRO A 7 -0.21 46.94 46.81
CA PRO A 7 0.00 47.27 45.40
C PRO A 7 -0.46 46.13 44.49
N GLN A 8 -1.03 46.50 43.34
CA GLN A 8 -1.33 45.60 42.25
C GLN A 8 -0.06 44.83 41.87
N SER A 9 -0.10 43.51 41.98
CA SER A 9 0.94 42.64 41.45
C SER A 9 1.02 42.85 39.94
N SER A 10 2.15 43.38 39.48
CA SER A 10 2.59 43.29 38.10
C SER A 10 2.33 41.87 37.60
N GLY A 11 1.53 41.75 36.54
CA GLY A 11 1.19 40.47 35.94
C GLY A 11 2.48 39.73 35.59
N ARG A 12 2.85 38.74 36.40
CA ARG A 12 3.85 37.74 36.01
C ARG A 12 3.27 37.08 34.77
N ARG A 13 3.84 37.43 33.60
CA ARG A 13 3.62 36.70 32.36
C ARG A 13 3.95 35.25 32.64
N ASP A 14 2.94 34.38 32.56
CA ASP A 14 3.12 32.95 32.69
C ASP A 14 4.03 32.49 31.54
N PRO A 15 5.27 32.04 31.83
CA PRO A 15 6.21 31.65 30.80
C PRO A 15 5.67 30.50 29.95
N ASN A 16 4.79 29.65 30.50
CA ASN A 16 4.21 28.52 29.77
C ASN A 16 3.15 28.94 28.75
N LYS A 17 2.50 30.09 28.95
CA LYS A 17 1.49 30.61 28.01
C LYS A 17 2.12 31.12 26.72
N ASN A 18 3.29 31.74 26.84
CA ASN A 18 4.06 32.24 25.70
C ASN A 18 4.68 31.09 24.89
N LEU A 19 5.17 30.05 25.58
CA LEU A 19 5.72 28.84 24.96
C LEU A 19 4.71 28.08 24.08
N ALA A 20 3.44 28.04 24.48
CA ALA A 20 2.39 27.36 23.70
C ALA A 20 1.97 28.16 22.44
N GLU A 21 1.95 29.50 22.52
CA GLU A 21 1.72 30.36 21.36
C GLU A 21 2.91 30.34 20.39
N ASP A 22 4.13 30.32 20.93
CA ASP A 22 5.37 30.16 20.15
C ASP A 22 5.42 28.79 19.45
N ALA A 23 5.00 27.71 20.12
CA ALA A 23 4.93 26.37 19.53
C ALA A 23 3.91 26.28 18.39
N ARG A 24 2.76 26.95 18.50
CA ARG A 24 1.76 27.05 17.42
C ARG A 24 2.28 27.83 16.23
N GLY A 25 2.99 28.94 16.47
CA GLY A 25 3.61 29.74 15.41
C GLY A 25 4.65 28.94 14.64
N ILE A 26 5.52 28.22 15.35
CA ILE A 26 6.57 27.38 14.77
C ILE A 26 5.96 26.23 13.96
N LEU A 27 4.96 25.52 14.49
CA LEU A 27 4.30 24.41 13.79
C LEU A 27 3.62 24.87 12.48
N THR A 28 2.99 26.05 12.49
CA THR A 28 2.34 26.63 11.32
C THR A 28 3.34 26.96 10.21
N ILE A 29 4.50 27.52 10.57
CA ILE A 29 5.59 27.80 9.63
C ILE A 29 6.16 26.50 9.05
N LEU A 30 6.30 25.45 9.86
CA LEU A 30 6.89 24.18 9.43
C LEU A 30 5.94 23.38 8.52
N ILE A 31 4.65 23.34 8.82
CA ILE A 31 3.63 22.70 7.97
C ILE A 31 3.48 23.44 6.64
N ASN A 32 3.48 24.78 6.66
CA ASN A 32 3.38 25.58 5.43
C ASN A 32 4.61 25.44 4.51
N ASN A 33 5.75 25.01 5.05
CA ASN A 33 6.96 24.70 4.29
C ASN A 33 7.13 23.19 4.00
N GLY A 34 6.08 22.39 4.19
CA GLY A 34 6.04 20.98 3.79
C GLY A 34 6.70 19.99 4.75
N ALA A 35 6.98 20.39 6.00
CA ALA A 35 7.54 19.50 7.01
C ALA A 35 6.50 18.47 7.47
N THR A 36 6.92 17.20 7.53
CA THR A 36 6.13 16.08 8.05
C THR A 36 6.42 15.87 9.54
N VAL A 37 5.54 15.16 10.25
CA VAL A 37 5.71 14.83 11.68
C VAL A 37 7.04 14.11 11.97
N HIS A 38 7.60 13.43 10.97
CA HIS A 38 8.89 12.76 11.03
C HIS A 38 10.09 13.74 11.00
N ASP A 39 9.95 14.89 10.34
CA ASP A 39 11.04 15.87 10.19
C ASP A 39 11.33 16.62 11.50
N LEU A 40 10.32 16.76 12.38
CA LEU A 40 10.42 17.38 13.70
C LEU A 40 11.25 16.56 14.71
N GLY A 41 11.62 15.32 14.35
CA GLY A 41 12.50 14.45 15.11
C GLY A 41 13.93 14.36 14.58
N THR A 42 14.28 15.08 13.50
CA THR A 42 15.64 15.04 12.94
C THR A 42 16.60 15.98 13.67
N PRO A 43 17.92 15.68 13.70
CA PRO A 43 18.93 16.52 14.36
C PRO A 43 19.04 17.97 13.83
N ALA A 44 18.36 18.28 12.72
CA ALA A 44 18.31 19.61 12.12
C ALA A 44 17.46 20.62 12.91
N PHE A 45 16.60 20.16 13.82
CA PHE A 45 15.72 21.01 14.66
C PHE A 45 16.20 21.14 16.12
N LYS A 46 17.52 21.30 16.33
CA LYS A 46 18.07 21.45 17.69
C LYS A 46 17.56 22.73 18.37
N LEU A 47 16.69 22.56 19.37
CA LEU A 47 16.33 23.58 20.36
C LEU A 47 17.57 24.02 21.16
N ARG A 48 17.57 25.25 21.67
CA ARG A 48 18.74 25.83 22.34
C ARG A 48 18.90 25.22 23.74
N ALA A 49 20.12 25.29 24.28
CA ALA A 49 20.39 24.86 25.64
C ALA A 49 19.60 25.75 26.64
N GLY A 50 18.63 25.17 27.34
CA GLY A 50 17.77 25.85 28.32
C GLY A 50 16.26 25.66 28.08
N ASP A 51 15.86 25.19 26.90
CA ASP A 51 14.45 24.91 26.61
C ASP A 51 14.02 23.59 27.28
N ASP A 52 12.77 23.51 27.78
CA ASP A 52 12.17 22.24 28.23
C ASP A 52 11.86 21.37 27.01
N GLN A 53 12.90 20.73 26.50
CA GLN A 53 12.87 19.90 25.31
C GLN A 53 11.85 18.76 25.45
N TYR A 54 11.66 18.23 26.65
CA TYR A 54 10.73 17.14 26.88
C TYR A 54 9.27 17.62 26.82
N GLY A 55 8.95 18.75 27.47
CA GLY A 55 7.62 19.36 27.43
C GLY A 55 7.20 19.77 26.02
N ILE A 56 8.13 20.37 25.25
CA ILE A 56 7.87 20.82 23.88
C ILE A 56 7.68 19.62 22.93
N ILE A 57 8.55 18.60 23.00
CA ILE A 57 8.41 17.39 22.16
C ILE A 57 7.12 16.65 22.50
N LYS A 58 6.75 16.58 23.78
CA LYS A 58 5.50 15.95 24.22
C LYS A 58 4.28 16.71 23.71
N ALA A 59 4.24 18.03 23.85
CA ALA A 59 3.13 18.86 23.37
C ALA A 59 2.98 18.84 21.84
N VAL A 60 4.11 18.83 21.11
CA VAL A 60 4.11 18.71 19.64
C VAL A 60 3.60 17.34 19.20
N ARG A 61 3.99 16.26 19.90
CA ARG A 61 3.48 14.91 19.62
C ARG A 61 1.99 14.78 19.93
N GLU A 62 1.54 15.35 21.05
CA GLU A 62 0.13 15.35 21.44
C GLU A 62 -0.73 16.14 20.45
N GLU A 63 -0.30 17.31 19.99
CA GLU A 63 -1.05 18.08 18.99
C GLU A 63 -0.95 17.45 17.58
N ALA A 64 0.17 16.83 17.21
CA ALA A 64 0.27 16.06 15.97
C ALA A 64 -0.64 14.82 15.97
N ALA A 65 -0.76 14.14 17.11
CA ALA A 65 -1.72 13.06 17.30
C ALA A 65 -3.16 13.59 17.18
N ARG A 66 -3.47 14.73 17.81
CA ARG A 66 -4.78 15.39 17.72
C ARG A 66 -5.14 15.83 16.30
N VAL A 67 -4.19 16.40 15.55
CA VAL A 67 -4.40 16.79 14.14
C VAL A 67 -4.56 15.55 13.25
N THR A 68 -3.87 14.47 13.56
CA THR A 68 -4.00 13.18 12.84
C THR A 68 -5.36 12.54 13.12
N GLU A 69 -5.80 12.51 14.37
CA GLU A 69 -7.13 12.04 14.77
C GLU A 69 -8.25 12.91 14.20
N VAL A 70 -8.11 14.23 14.18
CA VAL A 70 -9.09 15.15 13.56
C VAL A 70 -9.14 14.97 12.03
N LYS A 71 -8.00 14.70 11.37
CA LYS A 71 -7.98 14.35 9.95
C LYS A 71 -8.64 12.99 9.70
N ILE A 72 -8.40 11.99 10.55
CA ILE A 72 -9.03 10.67 10.47
C ILE A 72 -10.56 10.80 10.67
N ALA A 73 -11.02 11.49 11.71
CA ALA A 73 -12.44 11.72 11.97
C ALA A 73 -13.14 12.57 10.88
N SER A 74 -12.41 13.50 10.25
CA SER A 74 -12.91 14.25 9.09
C SER A 74 -12.95 13.42 7.80
N LEU A 75 -12.18 12.34 7.71
CA LEU A 75 -12.17 11.39 6.58
C LEU A 75 -13.24 10.29 6.77
N GLU A 76 -13.50 9.87 8.01
CA GLU A 76 -14.54 8.89 8.37
C GLU A 76 -15.96 9.40 8.06
N ASN A 77 -16.21 10.70 8.16
CA ASN A 77 -17.52 11.30 7.84
C ASN A 77 -17.79 11.49 6.33
N LYS A 78 -16.93 11.01 5.43
CA LYS A 78 -17.06 11.24 3.96
C LYS A 78 -17.03 9.97 3.09
N ILE A 79 -17.08 8.77 3.64
CA ILE A 79 -17.02 7.53 2.84
C ILE A 79 -18.24 6.64 3.16
N PRO A 80 -19.18 6.45 2.22
CA PRO A 80 -20.09 5.31 2.29
C PRO A 80 -19.34 4.06 1.82
N ASP A 81 -19.23 3.11 2.74
CA ASP A 81 -18.98 1.68 2.55
C ASP A 81 -17.70 1.26 1.78
N SER A 82 -16.59 1.08 2.53
CA SER A 82 -15.62 0.01 2.26
C SER A 82 -14.73 -0.23 3.49
N ASN A 83 -14.67 -1.49 3.93
CA ASN A 83 -13.96 -2.01 5.10
C ASN A 83 -12.69 -1.24 5.54
N PRO A 84 -12.50 -0.98 6.86
CA PRO A 84 -11.30 -0.36 7.38
C PRO A 84 -10.08 -1.27 7.22
N ILE A 85 -8.94 -0.64 6.94
CA ILE A 85 -7.62 -1.27 6.91
C ILE A 85 -7.33 -1.84 8.30
N PRO A 86 -6.98 -3.14 8.47
CA PRO A 86 -6.71 -3.71 9.78
C PRO A 86 -5.56 -3.00 10.50
N GLU A 87 -5.81 -2.66 11.76
CA GLU A 87 -4.99 -1.77 12.61
C GLU A 87 -3.60 -2.32 12.94
N ASN A 88 -3.38 -3.62 12.71
CA ASN A 88 -2.12 -4.33 12.94
C ASN A 88 -1.08 -4.22 11.80
N LEU A 89 -1.40 -3.56 10.67
CA LEU A 89 -0.50 -3.44 9.50
C LEU A 89 0.45 -2.22 9.54
N LYS A 90 0.42 -1.40 10.60
CA LYS A 90 1.36 -0.28 10.81
C LYS A 90 2.60 -0.73 11.58
N LEU A 91 3.54 -1.44 10.95
CA LEU A 91 4.88 -1.64 11.50
C LEU A 91 5.95 -1.38 10.43
N GLU A 92 6.69 -0.28 10.63
CA GLU A 92 8.08 -0.08 10.19
C GLU A 92 8.42 -0.12 8.69
N THR A 93 7.64 0.49 7.81
CA THR A 93 8.22 0.85 6.49
C THR A 93 8.85 2.24 6.57
N SER A 94 10.19 2.31 6.49
CA SER A 94 10.89 3.60 6.44
C SER A 94 10.55 4.37 5.16
N LEU A 95 10.56 5.70 5.22
CA LEU A 95 10.33 6.56 4.04
C LEU A 95 11.32 6.25 2.92
N ASP A 96 12.54 5.86 3.26
CA ASP A 96 13.57 5.51 2.28
C ASP A 96 13.27 4.19 1.58
N ALA A 97 12.67 3.21 2.26
CA ALA A 97 12.21 1.98 1.62
C ALA A 97 11.11 2.25 0.59
N LEU A 98 10.14 3.13 0.90
CA LEU A 98 9.11 3.53 -0.05
C LEU A 98 9.69 4.31 -1.25
N LYS A 99 10.64 5.23 -1.01
CA LYS A 99 11.34 5.95 -2.10
C LYS A 99 12.07 4.99 -3.01
N ASN A 100 12.79 4.01 -2.46
CA ASN A 100 13.52 3.00 -3.23
C ASN A 100 12.56 2.15 -4.07
N SER A 101 11.41 1.74 -3.52
CA SER A 101 10.38 1.03 -4.29
C SER A 101 9.84 1.86 -5.44
N ILE A 102 9.61 3.15 -5.25
CA ILE A 102 9.14 4.04 -6.34
C ILE A 102 10.21 4.26 -7.41
N GLN A 103 11.48 4.39 -7.04
CA GLN A 103 12.56 4.47 -8.03
C GLN A 103 12.66 3.20 -8.88
N LYS A 104 12.49 2.02 -8.26
CA LYS A 104 12.44 0.74 -8.99
C LYS A 104 11.24 0.68 -9.93
N PHE A 105 10.06 1.07 -9.45
CA PHE A 105 8.83 1.13 -10.24
C PHE A 105 8.99 2.08 -11.44
N GLU A 106 9.52 3.29 -11.23
CA GLU A 106 9.81 4.28 -12.29
C GLU A 106 10.78 3.73 -13.34
N SER A 107 11.88 3.11 -12.89
CA SER A 107 12.86 2.49 -13.78
C SER A 107 12.23 1.38 -14.62
N ARG A 108 11.33 0.57 -14.04
CA ARG A 108 10.63 -0.50 -14.76
C ARG A 108 9.60 0.05 -15.74
N PHE A 109 8.82 1.05 -15.33
CA PHE A 109 7.87 1.75 -16.20
C PHE A 109 8.57 2.23 -17.48
N HIS A 110 9.68 2.96 -17.34
CA HIS A 110 10.42 3.46 -18.52
C HIS A 110 11.04 2.38 -19.40
N ARG A 111 11.34 1.20 -18.84
CA ARG A 111 11.88 0.07 -19.59
C ARG A 111 10.79 -0.73 -20.31
N ASN A 112 9.61 -0.84 -19.71
CA ASN A 112 8.54 -1.72 -20.14
C ASN A 112 7.43 -0.98 -20.92
N THR A 113 7.82 -0.08 -21.82
CA THR A 113 6.89 0.80 -22.53
C THR A 113 5.82 0.07 -23.35
N THR A 114 6.07 -1.18 -23.73
CA THR A 114 5.09 -2.03 -24.44
C THR A 114 3.89 -2.42 -23.58
N LEU A 115 4.02 -2.43 -22.24
CA LEU A 115 2.91 -2.73 -21.33
C LEU A 115 1.90 -1.58 -21.25
N HIS A 116 2.35 -0.35 -21.47
CA HIS A 116 1.57 0.86 -21.28
C HIS A 116 1.89 1.92 -22.35
N PRO A 117 1.67 1.60 -23.64
CA PRO A 117 2.02 2.50 -24.74
C PRO A 117 1.28 3.84 -24.61
N GLY A 118 2.03 4.94 -24.65
CA GLY A 118 1.47 6.30 -24.53
C GLY A 118 1.07 6.72 -23.11
N CYS A 119 1.28 5.89 -22.08
CA CYS A 119 1.01 6.28 -20.70
C CYS A 119 2.02 7.33 -20.22
N ASN A 120 1.54 8.39 -19.58
CA ASN A 120 2.39 9.49 -19.12
C ASN A 120 2.85 9.26 -17.66
N TRP A 121 4.15 9.08 -17.49
CA TRP A 121 4.77 8.89 -16.17
C TRP A 121 4.43 10.01 -15.17
N ASN A 122 4.45 11.27 -15.57
CA ASN A 122 4.17 12.39 -14.67
C ASN A 122 2.74 12.34 -14.11
N LYS A 123 1.78 11.81 -14.88
CA LYS A 123 0.39 11.59 -14.41
C LYS A 123 0.32 10.43 -13.41
N VAL A 124 1.00 9.32 -13.70
CA VAL A 124 1.12 8.17 -12.79
C VAL A 124 1.75 8.59 -11.48
N GLN A 125 2.90 9.26 -11.54
CA GLN A 125 3.64 9.72 -10.37
C GLN A 125 2.82 10.67 -9.50
N SER A 126 2.11 11.63 -10.13
CA SER A 126 1.21 12.56 -9.44
C SER A 126 0.08 11.84 -8.69
N SER A 127 -0.53 10.85 -9.34
CA SER A 127 -1.62 10.06 -8.74
C SER A 127 -1.11 9.20 -7.57
N LEU A 128 0.08 8.59 -7.70
CA LEU A 128 0.70 7.80 -6.62
C LEU A 128 1.09 8.65 -5.41
N LYS A 129 1.69 9.82 -5.62
CA LYS A 129 2.10 10.74 -4.53
C LYS A 129 0.93 11.21 -3.66
N LYS A 130 -0.25 11.38 -4.26
CA LYS A 130 -1.48 11.78 -3.55
C LYS A 130 -2.19 10.61 -2.84
N ASN A 131 -1.76 9.36 -3.07
CA ASN A 131 -2.42 8.17 -2.53
C ASN A 131 -1.41 7.22 -1.85
N PRO A 132 -1.03 7.48 -0.57
CA PRO A 132 -0.05 6.69 0.16
C PRO A 132 -0.35 5.18 0.22
N LYS A 133 -1.63 4.78 0.20
CA LYS A 133 -2.04 3.37 0.18
C LYS A 133 -1.48 2.60 -1.03
N PHE A 134 -1.39 3.23 -2.20
CA PHE A 134 -0.88 2.58 -3.40
C PHE A 134 0.64 2.50 -3.40
N LEU A 135 1.32 3.49 -2.79
CA LEU A 135 2.77 3.42 -2.54
C LEU A 135 3.12 2.22 -1.64
N TRP A 136 2.30 1.97 -0.61
CA TRP A 136 2.45 0.81 0.24
C TRP A 136 2.23 -0.49 -0.53
N SER A 137 1.18 -0.59 -1.36
CA SER A 137 0.95 -1.77 -2.21
C SER A 137 2.11 -2.04 -3.17
N ILE A 138 2.63 -1.01 -3.83
CA ILE A 138 3.83 -1.13 -4.68
C ILE A 138 4.98 -1.68 -3.86
N HIS A 139 5.26 -1.09 -2.69
CA HIS A 139 6.32 -1.55 -1.82
C HIS A 139 6.16 -3.03 -1.41
N GLN A 140 4.96 -3.45 -1.02
CA GLN A 140 4.67 -4.85 -0.71
C GLN A 140 4.92 -5.77 -1.91
N MET A 141 4.53 -5.36 -3.11
CA MET A 141 4.81 -6.13 -4.32
C MET A 141 6.31 -6.20 -4.62
N GLU A 142 7.08 -5.12 -4.42
CA GLU A 142 8.54 -5.12 -4.59
C GLU A 142 9.24 -6.10 -3.66
N ILE A 143 8.97 -6.04 -2.35
CA ILE A 143 9.67 -6.88 -1.36
C ILE A 143 9.34 -8.36 -1.52
N ASN A 144 8.19 -8.65 -2.12
CA ASN A 144 7.74 -10.00 -2.44
C ASN A 144 8.14 -10.47 -3.85
N GLY A 145 8.91 -9.67 -4.59
CA GLY A 145 9.46 -10.04 -5.90
C GLY A 145 8.47 -10.02 -7.06
N HIS A 146 7.28 -9.43 -6.89
CA HIS A 146 6.22 -9.42 -7.91
C HIS A 146 6.42 -8.38 -9.03
N GLU A 147 7.48 -7.57 -8.94
CA GLU A 147 7.86 -6.56 -9.92
C GLU A 147 6.66 -5.75 -10.45
N PRO A 148 5.99 -4.95 -9.59
CA PRO A 148 4.74 -4.27 -9.94
C PRO A 148 4.92 -3.23 -11.05
N ASP A 149 4.12 -3.26 -12.11
CA ASP A 149 4.19 -2.26 -13.19
C ASP A 149 2.78 -1.86 -13.65
N VAL A 150 2.69 -0.74 -14.39
CA VAL A 150 1.46 -0.36 -15.09
C VAL A 150 1.30 -1.28 -16.29
N PHE A 151 0.17 -1.99 -16.33
CA PHE A 151 -0.15 -2.89 -17.44
C PHE A 151 -1.46 -2.53 -18.14
N HIS A 152 -2.22 -1.55 -17.65
CA HIS A 152 -3.41 -1.03 -18.32
C HIS A 152 -3.72 0.38 -17.82
N PHE A 153 -4.35 1.20 -18.67
CA PHE A 153 -4.87 2.52 -18.28
C PHE A 153 -5.99 2.97 -19.24
N ASP A 154 -6.84 3.87 -18.76
CA ASP A 154 -7.95 4.47 -19.49
C ASP A 154 -8.18 5.92 -19.01
N ASP A 155 -9.34 6.51 -19.27
CA ASP A 155 -9.67 7.89 -18.88
C ASP A 155 -9.93 8.08 -17.38
N HIS A 156 -10.14 7.00 -16.63
CA HIS A 156 -10.47 7.03 -15.20
C HIS A 156 -9.30 6.71 -14.29
N GLY A 157 -8.30 5.98 -14.80
CA GLY A 157 -7.13 5.61 -14.01
C GLY A 157 -6.21 4.63 -14.73
N PHE A 158 -5.41 3.95 -13.94
CA PHE A 158 -4.48 2.92 -14.40
C PHE A 158 -4.45 1.75 -13.43
N ASP A 159 -4.14 0.57 -13.97
CA ASP A 159 -3.98 -0.65 -13.21
C ASP A 159 -2.51 -0.98 -13.02
N ILE A 160 -2.13 -1.21 -11.77
CA ILE A 160 -0.85 -1.79 -11.40
C ILE A 160 -1.07 -3.28 -11.20
N GLY A 161 -0.17 -4.09 -11.75
CA GLY A 161 -0.24 -5.54 -11.65
C GLY A 161 1.09 -6.17 -11.27
N THR A 162 1.05 -7.40 -10.80
CA THR A 162 2.25 -8.24 -10.61
C THR A 162 2.84 -8.58 -11.98
N CYS A 163 3.93 -7.92 -12.36
CA CYS A 163 4.53 -7.96 -13.70
C CYS A 163 5.93 -8.61 -13.70
N SER A 164 6.24 -9.47 -12.73
CA SER A 164 7.39 -10.38 -12.82
C SER A 164 7.19 -11.36 -13.97
N LEU A 165 8.27 -11.74 -14.68
CA LEU A 165 8.18 -12.67 -15.83
C LEU A 165 7.52 -13.99 -15.44
N GLU A 166 7.94 -14.54 -14.31
CA GLU A 166 7.32 -15.72 -13.68
C GLU A 166 6.79 -15.34 -12.29
N VAL A 167 5.85 -16.13 -11.77
CA VAL A 167 5.38 -15.95 -10.40
C VAL A 167 6.54 -16.20 -9.41
N PRO A 168 6.75 -15.33 -8.38
CA PRO A 168 7.81 -15.54 -7.40
C PRO A 168 7.70 -16.91 -6.74
N LYS A 169 8.79 -17.68 -6.72
CA LYS A 169 8.80 -19.05 -6.16
C LYS A 169 8.40 -19.13 -4.68
N THR A 170 8.54 -18.03 -3.92
CA THR A 170 8.05 -17.92 -2.54
C THR A 170 6.52 -17.88 -2.43
N HIS A 171 5.83 -17.61 -3.54
CA HIS A 171 4.38 -17.50 -3.63
C HIS A 171 3.77 -18.50 -4.63
N THR A 172 4.54 -19.51 -5.04
CA THR A 172 3.98 -20.68 -5.74
C THR A 172 3.55 -21.75 -4.73
N LEU A 173 2.99 -22.88 -5.21
CA LEU A 173 2.42 -23.93 -4.37
C LEU A 173 1.32 -23.41 -3.43
N CYS A 174 0.54 -22.41 -3.86
CA CYS A 174 -0.61 -21.92 -3.12
C CYS A 174 -1.92 -22.52 -3.66
N VAL A 175 -2.91 -22.66 -2.78
CA VAL A 175 -4.29 -23.00 -3.17
C VAL A 175 -5.06 -21.72 -3.51
N TYR A 176 -6.28 -21.85 -4.05
CA TYR A 176 -7.00 -20.68 -4.52
C TYR A 176 -7.46 -19.76 -3.37
N ASP A 177 -8.26 -20.25 -2.43
CA ASP A 177 -8.90 -19.44 -1.37
C ASP A 177 -8.87 -20.11 0.02
N GLN A 178 -9.49 -19.45 1.00
CA GLN A 178 -9.49 -19.91 2.39
C GLN A 178 -10.20 -21.26 2.57
N GLU A 179 -11.31 -21.49 1.88
CA GLU A 179 -12.03 -22.77 1.95
C GLU A 179 -11.15 -23.93 1.46
N ALA A 180 -10.40 -23.72 0.37
CA ALA A 180 -9.46 -24.71 -0.14
C ALA A 180 -8.28 -24.96 0.83
N GLU A 181 -7.80 -23.92 1.50
CA GLU A 181 -6.77 -24.03 2.53
C GLU A 181 -7.25 -24.80 3.75
N ASP A 182 -8.46 -24.50 4.24
CA ASP A 182 -9.06 -25.19 5.39
C ASP A 182 -9.33 -26.66 5.08
N TYR A 183 -9.80 -26.95 3.85
CA TYR A 183 -9.98 -28.32 3.36
C TYR A 183 -8.67 -29.12 3.40
N LEU A 184 -7.56 -28.56 2.91
CA LEU A 184 -6.28 -29.26 2.98
C LEU A 184 -5.82 -29.47 4.41
N LYS A 185 -5.95 -28.48 5.28
CA LYS A 185 -5.57 -28.62 6.70
C LYS A 185 -6.39 -29.71 7.40
N GLN A 186 -7.67 -29.83 7.07
CA GLN A 186 -8.56 -30.81 7.69
C GLN A 186 -8.33 -32.24 7.16
N TYR A 187 -8.22 -32.40 5.85
CA TYR A 187 -8.22 -33.73 5.21
C TYR A 187 -6.85 -34.22 4.76
N TYR A 188 -5.86 -33.32 4.65
CA TYR A 188 -4.49 -33.61 4.20
C TYR A 188 -3.46 -32.79 5.03
N PRO A 189 -3.40 -32.95 6.35
CA PRO A 189 -2.60 -32.08 7.23
C PRO A 189 -1.09 -32.08 6.92
N ASP A 190 -0.57 -33.15 6.31
CA ASP A 190 0.84 -33.25 5.90
C ASP A 190 1.12 -32.62 4.53
N ALA A 191 0.09 -32.12 3.84
CA ALA A 191 0.25 -31.45 2.55
C ALA A 191 1.01 -30.14 2.71
N LYS A 192 2.14 -30.01 1.99
CA LYS A 192 2.87 -28.75 1.88
C LYS A 192 2.17 -27.80 0.90
N PHE A 193 1.94 -26.57 1.31
CA PHE A 193 1.45 -25.45 0.50
C PHE A 193 1.76 -24.11 1.18
N ASN A 194 1.80 -23.03 0.40
CA ASN A 194 2.19 -21.69 0.86
C ASN A 194 0.99 -20.77 1.14
N GLY A 195 -0.07 -21.32 1.74
CA GLY A 195 -1.33 -20.59 1.98
C GLY A 195 -2.19 -20.47 0.72
N ASN A 196 -3.04 -19.44 0.67
CA ASN A 196 -3.98 -19.21 -0.43
C ASN A 196 -3.73 -17.91 -1.21
N ALA A 197 -3.99 -17.95 -2.51
CA ALA A 197 -3.77 -16.87 -3.46
C ALA A 197 -4.55 -15.59 -3.12
N ILE A 198 -5.82 -15.71 -2.71
CA ILE A 198 -6.64 -14.55 -2.32
C ILE A 198 -5.98 -13.80 -1.17
N GLN A 199 -5.53 -14.51 -0.14
CA GLN A 199 -4.91 -13.90 1.04
C GLN A 199 -3.54 -13.30 0.72
N ILE A 200 -2.71 -13.97 -0.09
CA ILE A 200 -1.42 -13.44 -0.55
C ILE A 200 -1.60 -12.11 -1.30
N LEU A 201 -2.59 -12.02 -2.18
CA LEU A 201 -2.84 -10.76 -2.90
C LEU A 201 -3.41 -9.69 -1.98
N LYS A 202 -4.29 -10.07 -1.06
CA LYS A 202 -4.88 -9.16 -0.08
C LYS A 202 -3.84 -8.51 0.84
N THR A 203 -2.80 -9.25 1.26
CA THR A 203 -1.70 -8.67 2.07
C THR A 203 -0.87 -7.65 1.29
N MET A 204 -0.97 -7.60 -0.03
CA MET A 204 -0.35 -6.54 -0.86
C MET A 204 -1.35 -5.44 -1.27
N GLY A 205 -2.60 -5.50 -0.79
CA GLY A 205 -3.67 -4.59 -1.20
C GLY A 205 -4.14 -4.81 -2.65
N ALA A 206 -3.93 -6.01 -3.18
CA ALA A 206 -4.32 -6.41 -4.54
C ALA A 206 -5.46 -7.42 -4.54
N ARG A 207 -6.05 -7.61 -5.71
CA ARG A 207 -7.05 -8.66 -6.00
C ARG A 207 -6.57 -9.52 -7.16
N PRO A 208 -7.08 -10.75 -7.34
CA PRO A 208 -6.79 -11.55 -8.53
C PRO A 208 -7.16 -10.80 -9.81
N MET A 209 -6.35 -11.00 -10.86
CA MET A 209 -6.68 -10.52 -12.21
C MET A 209 -7.89 -11.27 -12.76
N THR A 210 -8.75 -10.58 -13.51
CA THR A 210 -9.74 -11.25 -14.35
C THR A 210 -9.08 -11.95 -15.54
N GLU A 211 -9.81 -12.82 -16.22
CA GLU A 211 -9.38 -13.42 -17.49
C GLU A 211 -8.95 -12.36 -18.51
N ASP A 212 -9.76 -11.33 -18.73
CA ASP A 212 -9.42 -10.24 -19.66
C ASP A 212 -8.18 -9.46 -19.22
N GLN A 213 -8.04 -9.18 -17.91
CA GLN A 213 -6.86 -8.50 -17.38
C GLN A 213 -5.58 -9.33 -17.60
N TYR A 214 -5.66 -10.64 -17.41
CA TYR A 214 -4.54 -11.54 -17.60
C TYR A 214 -4.19 -11.72 -19.07
N LYS A 215 -5.16 -12.08 -19.90
CA LYS A 215 -4.96 -12.46 -21.29
C LYS A 215 -4.75 -11.23 -22.17
N GLU A 216 -5.70 -10.31 -22.16
CA GLU A 216 -5.73 -9.20 -23.11
C GLU A 216 -4.84 -8.04 -22.65
N ASN A 217 -4.86 -7.71 -21.36
CA ASN A 217 -4.12 -6.54 -20.87
C ASN A 217 -2.66 -6.84 -20.48
N LEU A 218 -2.34 -8.03 -19.98
CA LEU A 218 -0.97 -8.38 -19.55
C LEU A 218 -0.24 -9.22 -20.60
N GLN A 219 -0.77 -10.39 -20.93
CA GLN A 219 -0.06 -11.39 -21.73
C GLN A 219 0.08 -11.01 -23.22
N ASN A 220 -0.87 -10.25 -23.78
CA ASN A 220 -0.87 -9.88 -25.21
C ASN A 220 -0.01 -8.65 -25.57
N LYS A 221 0.88 -8.19 -24.68
CA LYS A 221 1.65 -6.93 -24.85
C LYS A 221 3.13 -7.07 -25.20
N GLY A 222 3.50 -8.20 -25.80
CA GLY A 222 4.85 -8.46 -26.31
C GLY A 222 5.89 -8.91 -25.26
N VAL A 223 5.59 -8.78 -23.97
CA VAL A 223 6.37 -9.42 -22.89
C VAL A 223 5.80 -10.82 -22.65
N LEU A 224 6.67 -11.83 -22.59
CA LEU A 224 6.27 -13.22 -22.37
C LEU A 224 6.29 -13.53 -20.87
N PHE A 225 5.10 -13.61 -20.29
CA PHE A 225 4.88 -13.98 -18.90
C PHE A 225 4.43 -15.44 -18.77
N ASP A 226 4.70 -16.04 -17.61
CA ASP A 226 4.20 -17.37 -17.22
C ASP A 226 4.56 -18.49 -18.21
N GLN A 227 5.79 -18.49 -18.71
CA GLN A 227 6.27 -19.55 -19.61
C GLN A 227 6.58 -20.84 -18.84
N GLU A 228 6.90 -20.72 -17.56
CA GLU A 228 7.23 -21.84 -16.67
C GLU A 228 6.32 -21.91 -15.44
N SER A 229 5.53 -20.87 -15.18
CA SER A 229 4.60 -20.81 -14.07
C SER A 229 3.14 -20.81 -14.49
N GLU A 230 2.27 -21.13 -13.54
CA GLU A 230 0.83 -20.97 -13.65
C GLU A 230 0.37 -19.94 -12.61
N CYS A 231 -0.78 -19.32 -12.85
CA CYS A 231 -1.34 -18.38 -11.88
C CYS A 231 -2.84 -18.60 -11.68
N TRP A 232 -3.27 -18.49 -10.43
CA TRP A 232 -4.68 -18.34 -10.08
C TRP A 232 -5.21 -17.00 -10.58
N LEU A 233 -6.37 -17.03 -11.21
CA LEU A 233 -7.12 -15.88 -11.72
C LEU A 233 -8.47 -15.77 -11.02
N LEU A 234 -9.11 -14.60 -11.12
CA LEU A 234 -10.41 -14.35 -10.51
C LEU A 234 -11.44 -15.35 -11.05
N ALA A 235 -11.93 -16.21 -10.16
CA ALA A 235 -13.02 -17.13 -10.47
C ALA A 235 -14.38 -16.51 -10.14
N ASP A 236 -15.38 -16.82 -10.96
CA ASP A 236 -16.76 -16.39 -10.73
C ASP A 236 -17.44 -17.23 -9.65
N ARG A 237 -18.59 -16.75 -9.15
CA ARG A 237 -19.34 -17.45 -8.09
C ARG A 237 -19.74 -18.87 -8.49
N SER A 238 -19.98 -19.12 -9.78
CA SER A 238 -20.32 -20.44 -10.32
C SER A 238 -19.20 -21.43 -10.07
N SER A 239 -17.98 -21.06 -10.48
CA SER A 239 -16.78 -21.90 -10.37
C SER A 239 -16.47 -22.21 -8.91
N ILE A 240 -16.52 -21.19 -8.04
CA ILE A 240 -16.33 -21.36 -6.58
C ILE A 240 -17.32 -22.39 -6.03
N LYS A 241 -18.61 -22.28 -6.36
CA LYS A 241 -19.65 -23.22 -5.91
C LYS A 241 -19.42 -24.64 -6.42
N SER A 242 -18.86 -24.81 -7.62
CA SER A 242 -18.48 -26.12 -8.16
C SER A 242 -17.13 -26.64 -7.65
N GLY A 243 -16.45 -25.93 -6.75
CA GLY A 243 -15.16 -26.34 -6.19
C GLY A 243 -13.95 -26.02 -7.07
N THR A 244 -14.11 -25.17 -8.09
CA THR A 244 -13.06 -24.84 -9.06
C THR A 244 -12.74 -23.35 -9.11
N ALA A 245 -11.58 -23.02 -9.66
CA ALA A 245 -11.14 -21.65 -9.97
C ALA A 245 -10.41 -21.59 -11.31
N LEU A 246 -10.24 -20.38 -11.83
CA LEU A 246 -9.52 -20.15 -13.07
C LEU A 246 -8.01 -20.17 -12.84
N VAL A 247 -7.31 -20.80 -13.78
CA VAL A 247 -5.85 -20.84 -13.85
C VAL A 247 -5.42 -20.38 -15.24
N GLY A 248 -4.36 -19.59 -15.32
CA GLY A 248 -3.74 -19.16 -16.56
C GLY A 248 -2.26 -19.51 -16.62
N GLY A 249 -1.76 -19.70 -17.84
CA GLY A 249 -0.34 -19.91 -18.13
C GLY A 249 -0.05 -19.70 -19.61
N ARG A 250 1.22 -19.86 -19.98
CA ARG A 250 1.68 -19.82 -21.37
C ARG A 250 2.42 -21.10 -21.72
N THR A 251 2.09 -21.68 -22.87
CA THR A 251 2.75 -22.89 -23.38
C THR A 251 2.91 -22.78 -24.88
N LEU A 252 4.13 -23.04 -25.39
CA LEU A 252 4.44 -22.92 -26.82
C LEU A 252 3.97 -21.58 -27.43
N ASN A 253 4.25 -20.47 -26.74
CA ASN A 253 3.80 -19.10 -27.07
C ASN A 253 2.29 -18.86 -27.08
N SER A 254 1.48 -19.85 -26.74
CA SER A 254 0.02 -19.72 -26.64
C SER A 254 -0.40 -19.49 -25.19
N ILE A 255 -1.21 -18.45 -24.98
CA ILE A 255 -1.84 -18.18 -23.67
C ILE A 255 -3.02 -19.11 -23.53
N TRP A 256 -3.10 -19.81 -22.40
CA TRP A 256 -4.23 -20.66 -22.08
C TRP A 256 -4.84 -20.27 -20.75
N ILE A 257 -6.15 -20.48 -20.65
CA ILE A 257 -6.92 -20.35 -19.41
C ILE A 257 -7.74 -21.62 -19.27
N GLY A 258 -7.77 -22.15 -18.06
CA GLY A 258 -8.50 -23.37 -17.74
C GLY A 258 -9.13 -23.29 -16.36
N SER A 259 -9.88 -24.34 -16.02
CA SER A 259 -10.47 -24.51 -14.69
C SER A 259 -9.71 -25.59 -13.93
N CYS A 260 -9.50 -25.38 -12.64
CA CYS A 260 -8.82 -26.33 -11.76
C CYS A 260 -9.51 -26.38 -10.40
N GLU A 261 -9.47 -27.53 -9.72
CA GLU A 261 -9.97 -27.65 -8.34
C GLU A 261 -9.24 -26.66 -7.43
N ARG A 262 -9.99 -25.93 -6.60
CA ARG A 262 -9.45 -24.83 -5.78
C ARG A 262 -8.35 -25.26 -4.81
N PHE A 263 -8.40 -26.51 -4.33
CA PHE A 263 -7.42 -27.10 -3.43
C PHE A 263 -6.25 -27.80 -4.15
N LYS A 264 -6.28 -27.88 -5.48
CA LYS A 264 -5.22 -28.55 -6.24
C LYS A 264 -3.93 -27.74 -6.17
N ARG A 265 -2.91 -28.37 -5.59
CA ARG A 265 -1.57 -27.82 -5.45
C ARG A 265 -0.75 -28.07 -6.71
N ASN A 266 -0.01 -27.07 -7.15
CA ASN A 266 0.97 -27.17 -8.22
C ASN A 266 2.22 -26.37 -7.80
N PRO A 267 3.43 -26.97 -7.77
CA PRO A 267 4.68 -26.29 -7.38
C PRO A 267 5.00 -25.02 -8.16
N ASP A 268 4.51 -24.92 -9.39
CA ASP A 268 4.75 -23.77 -10.27
C ASP A 268 3.55 -22.82 -10.34
N ARG A 269 2.48 -23.11 -9.58
CA ARG A 269 1.28 -22.26 -9.54
C ARG A 269 1.32 -21.29 -8.37
N GLY A 270 1.22 -20.00 -8.66
CA GLY A 270 0.97 -18.97 -7.66
C GLY A 270 -0.19 -18.06 -8.07
N CYS A 271 -0.02 -16.75 -7.98
CA CYS A 271 -1.10 -15.81 -8.26
C CYS A 271 -0.60 -14.53 -8.94
N ARG A 272 -1.40 -14.00 -9.88
CA ARG A 272 -1.21 -12.65 -10.41
C ARG A 272 -2.26 -11.70 -9.88
N GLY A 273 -1.78 -10.56 -9.37
CA GLY A 273 -2.58 -9.56 -8.70
C GLY A 273 -2.68 -8.26 -9.47
N THR A 274 -3.78 -7.54 -9.25
CA THR A 274 -4.00 -6.19 -9.78
C THR A 274 -4.60 -5.28 -8.71
N LEU A 275 -4.27 -4.00 -8.80
CA LEU A 275 -4.97 -2.92 -8.11
C LEU A 275 -5.20 -1.74 -9.05
N ARG A 276 -6.32 -1.04 -8.85
CA ARG A 276 -6.72 0.11 -9.66
C ARG A 276 -6.38 1.41 -8.95
N VAL A 277 -5.73 2.33 -9.66
CA VAL A 277 -5.39 3.68 -9.19
C VAL A 277 -6.13 4.71 -10.04
N PRO A 278 -7.00 5.56 -9.45
CA PRO A 278 -7.68 6.61 -10.19
C PRO A 278 -6.72 7.75 -10.55
N TRP A 279 -6.97 8.42 -11.68
CA TRP A 279 -6.29 9.68 -11.99
C TRP A 279 -6.67 10.78 -10.99
N GLN A 280 -5.76 11.72 -10.75
CA GLN A 280 -5.95 12.87 -9.85
C GLN A 280 -5.27 14.14 -10.35
#